data_AF-A0A1M7CZ71-F1
#
_entry.id   AF-A0A1M7CZ71-F1
#
_cell.length_a   1.000
_cell.length_b   1.000
_cell.length_c   1.000
_cell.angle_alpha   90.00
_cell.angle_beta   90.00
_cell.angle_gamma   90.00
#
_symmetry.space_group_name_H-M   'P 1'
#
loop_
_entity.id
_entity.type
_entity.pdbx_description
1 polymer ?
#
loop_
_entity_poly.entity_id
_entity_poly.type
_entity_poly.pdbx_seq_one_letter_code
_entity_poly.pdbx_strand_id
1 'polypeptide(L)'
;MDVTSLESAGGWRELLAGAGVKSASISGSGIFRDAASDERARQIFFDGETPDFQVVIPDFGTIEGAFQVTAIEYGGTHDGEATYELALASAGQLTFTVL
;
A
#
# COMPACT_ATOMS: atom_id res chain seq x y z
N MET A 1 2.79 7.84 20.51
CA MET A 1 3.51 7.61 21.78
C MET A 1 4.10 8.95 22.17
N ASP A 2 3.45 9.66 23.09
CA ASP A 2 3.94 10.95 23.60
C ASP A 2 4.95 10.67 24.72
N VAL A 3 6.16 11.18 24.61
CA VAL A 3 7.16 11.13 25.69
C VAL A 3 7.51 12.57 26.02
N THR A 4 6.99 13.04 27.14
CA THR A 4 7.41 14.27 27.81
C THR A 4 8.84 14.07 28.31
N SER A 5 9.84 14.52 27.55
CA SER A 5 11.22 14.62 28.04
C SER A 5 11.52 16.06 28.44
N LEU A 6 11.27 16.37 29.71
CA LEU A 6 11.97 17.44 30.42
C LEU A 6 13.36 16.89 30.74
N GLU A 7 14.30 17.00 29.80
CA GLU A 7 15.77 16.94 29.97
C GLU A 7 16.45 16.64 28.61
N SER A 8 16.27 17.52 27.62
CA SER A 8 17.13 17.52 26.42
C SER A 8 18.17 18.62 26.57
N ALA A 9 19.40 18.27 26.95
CA ALA A 9 20.53 19.16 26.86
C ALA A 9 20.67 19.63 25.40
N GLY A 10 20.40 20.90 25.14
CA GLY A 10 20.57 21.53 23.82
C GLY A 10 19.32 21.66 22.96
N GLY A 11 18.12 21.28 23.41
CA GLY A 11 16.87 21.60 22.71
C GLY A 11 16.69 20.96 21.32
N TRP A 12 17.59 20.06 20.93
CA TRP A 12 17.43 19.25 19.73
C TRP A 12 16.50 18.09 20.05
N ARG A 13 15.44 17.98 19.25
CA ARG A 13 14.58 16.81 19.23
C ARG A 13 15.40 15.68 18.61
N GLU A 14 15.95 14.82 19.45
CA GLU A 14 16.50 13.55 18.99
C GLU A 14 15.33 12.74 18.43
N LEU A 15 15.25 12.68 17.09
CA LEU A 15 14.34 11.76 16.42
C LEU A 15 14.89 10.36 16.67
N LEU A 16 14.23 9.59 17.53
CA LEU A 16 14.46 8.15 17.62
C LEU A 16 14.11 7.55 16.25
N ALA A 17 15.12 7.36 15.41
CA ALA A 17 14.99 6.65 14.14
C ALA A 17 14.51 5.23 14.45
N GLY A 18 13.19 4.98 14.29
CA GLY A 18 12.58 3.68 14.56
C GLY A 18 11.49 3.66 15.63
N ALA A 19 11.18 4.77 16.31
CA ALA A 19 10.07 4.83 17.28
C ALA A 19 8.66 5.02 16.63
N GLY A 20 8.59 5.04 15.29
CA GLY A 20 7.35 5.17 14.54
C GLY A 20 6.91 3.84 13.93
N VAL A 21 5.61 3.60 13.91
CA VAL A 21 5.02 2.53 13.09
C VAL A 21 5.32 2.86 11.63
N LYS A 22 6.00 1.95 10.93
CA LYS A 22 6.25 2.06 9.50
C LYS A 22 5.00 1.61 8.75
N SER A 23 4.56 2.39 7.77
CA SER A 23 3.45 2.06 6.90
C SER A 23 3.86 2.28 5.44
N ALA A 24 3.31 1.47 4.54
CA ALA A 24 3.39 1.70 3.11
C ALA A 24 1.98 1.74 2.50
N SER A 25 1.80 2.60 1.50
CA SER A 25 0.58 2.67 0.70
C SER A 25 0.94 2.63 -0.77
N ILE A 26 0.15 1.90 -1.55
CA ILE A 26 0.28 1.83 -3.01
C ILE A 26 -1.06 2.28 -3.59
N SER A 27 -1.00 3.17 -4.56
CA SER A 27 -2.15 3.49 -5.41
C SER A 27 -1.82 3.11 -6.85
N GLY A 28 -2.80 2.54 -7.53
CA GLY A 28 -2.69 2.18 -8.94
C GLY A 28 -3.99 2.43 -9.65
N SER A 29 -3.91 2.88 -10.90
CA SER A 29 -5.05 2.99 -11.79
C SER A 29 -4.76 2.22 -13.09
N GLY A 30 -5.82 1.75 -13.74
CA GLY A 30 -5.66 0.96 -14.95
C GLY A 30 -6.98 0.68 -15.65
N ILE A 31 -6.87 -0.17 -16.67
CA ILE A 31 -8.01 -0.73 -17.41
C ILE A 31 -8.01 -2.21 -17.11
N PHE A 32 -9.19 -2.79 -16.85
CA PHE A 32 -9.28 -4.23 -16.61
C PHE A 32 -8.84 -4.99 -17.86
N ARG A 33 -7.77 -5.77 -17.71
CA ARG A 33 -7.27 -6.64 -18.79
C ARG A 33 -8.12 -7.91 -18.93
N ASP A 34 -8.68 -8.42 -17.84
CA ASP A 34 -9.51 -9.63 -17.80
C ASP A 34 -10.44 -9.66 -16.58
N ALA A 35 -11.55 -10.43 -16.69
CA ALA A 35 -12.58 -10.51 -15.67
C ALA A 35 -12.16 -11.29 -14.41
N ALA A 36 -11.16 -12.17 -14.50
CA ALA A 36 -10.71 -12.98 -13.37
C ALA A 36 -9.91 -12.15 -12.36
N SER A 37 -9.05 -11.26 -12.86
CA SER A 37 -8.28 -10.33 -12.03
C SER A 37 -9.18 -9.32 -11.32
N ASP A 38 -10.23 -8.84 -11.98
CA ASP A 38 -11.29 -8.02 -11.36
C ASP A 38 -11.96 -8.77 -10.20
N GLU A 39 -12.47 -9.97 -10.48
CA GLU A 39 -13.21 -10.75 -9.50
C GLU A 39 -12.36 -11.02 -8.26
N ARG A 40 -11.08 -11.36 -8.46
CA ARG A 40 -10.15 -11.59 -7.35
C ARG A 40 -9.93 -10.34 -6.51
N ALA A 41 -9.72 -9.18 -7.14
CA ALA A 41 -9.54 -7.92 -6.42
C ALA A 41 -10.78 -7.54 -5.60
N ARG A 42 -11.99 -7.72 -6.17
CA ARG A 42 -13.25 -7.51 -5.46
C ARG A 42 -13.42 -8.47 -4.29
N GLN A 43 -13.14 -9.76 -4.47
CA GLN A 43 -13.24 -10.74 -3.41
C GLN A 43 -12.33 -10.37 -2.23
N ILE A 44 -11.06 -10.07 -2.49
CA ILE A 44 -10.11 -9.66 -1.45
C ILE A 44 -10.63 -8.45 -0.68
N PHE A 45 -11.19 -7.45 -1.37
CA PHE A 45 -11.76 -6.26 -0.72
C PHE A 45 -12.98 -6.58 0.15
N PHE A 46 -13.96 -7.32 -0.37
CA PHE A 46 -15.20 -7.62 0.36
C PHE A 46 -14.99 -8.59 1.52
N ASP A 47 -14.10 -9.56 1.37
CA ASP A 47 -13.77 -10.53 2.42
C ASP A 47 -12.79 -9.94 3.43
N GLY A 48 -12.23 -8.75 3.16
CA GLY A 48 -11.24 -8.10 4.01
C GLY A 48 -9.94 -8.89 4.12
N GLU A 49 -9.60 -9.67 3.10
CA GLU A 49 -8.39 -10.48 3.08
C GLU A 49 -7.15 -9.57 3.01
N THR A 50 -6.06 -10.02 3.63
CA THR A 50 -4.75 -9.35 3.54
C THR A 50 -3.71 -10.30 2.96
N PRO A 51 -3.86 -10.74 1.70
CA PRO A 51 -2.92 -11.66 1.08
C PRO A 51 -1.57 -10.97 0.85
N ASP A 52 -0.55 -11.77 0.57
CA ASP A 52 0.74 -11.25 0.12
C ASP A 52 0.62 -10.66 -1.28
N PHE A 53 1.06 -9.41 -1.43
CA PHE A 53 1.23 -8.75 -2.72
C PHE A 53 2.72 -8.60 -3.03
N GLN A 54 3.02 -8.59 -4.32
CA GLN A 54 4.34 -8.28 -4.85
C GLN A 54 4.23 -7.05 -5.76
N VAL A 55 4.98 -6.00 -5.43
CA VAL A 55 5.08 -4.78 -6.26
C VAL A 55 6.47 -4.71 -6.84
N VAL A 56 6.54 -4.86 -8.15
CA VAL A 56 7.78 -4.73 -8.92
C VAL A 56 7.93 -3.28 -9.37
N ILE A 57 8.99 -2.62 -8.92
CA ILE A 57 9.36 -1.28 -9.36
C ILE A 57 10.49 -1.44 -10.40
N PRO A 58 10.24 -1.11 -11.68
CA PRO A 58 11.25 -1.22 -12.73
C PRO A 58 12.54 -0.51 -12.35
N ASP A 59 13.67 -1.18 -12.59
CA ASP A 59 15.03 -0.65 -12.33
C ASP A 59 15.33 -0.30 -10.85
N PHE A 60 14.51 -0.75 -9.89
CA PHE A 60 14.69 -0.45 -8.47
C PHE A 60 14.67 -1.68 -7.57
N GLY A 61 13.62 -2.49 -7.65
CA GLY A 61 13.47 -3.67 -6.80
C GLY A 61 12.03 -4.09 -6.62
N THR A 62 11.82 -5.07 -5.75
CA THR A 62 10.52 -5.68 -5.49
C THR A 62 10.16 -5.54 -4.01
N ILE A 63 8.95 -5.04 -3.75
CA ILE A 63 8.36 -4.98 -2.42
C ILE A 63 7.39 -6.15 -2.27
N GLU A 64 7.53 -6.93 -1.19
CA GLU A 64 6.67 -8.09 -0.90
C GLU A 64 6.14 -8.06 0.52
N GLY A 65 4.87 -8.43 0.68
CA GLY A 65 4.25 -8.67 1.99
C GLY A 65 2.73 -8.48 1.97
N ALA A 66 2.10 -8.61 3.13
CA ALA A 66 0.65 -8.49 3.25
C ALA A 66 0.16 -7.06 3.01
N PHE A 67 -0.82 -6.90 2.11
CA PHE A 67 -1.55 -5.65 1.91
C PHE A 67 -3.05 -5.87 2.01
N GLN A 68 -3.74 -4.87 2.54
CA GLN A 68 -5.20 -4.76 2.49
C GLN A 68 -5.59 -3.88 1.31
N VAL A 69 -6.61 -4.30 0.54
CA VAL A 69 -7.30 -3.41 -0.40
C VAL A 69 -8.20 -2.46 0.38
N THR A 70 -7.90 -1.16 0.37
CA THR A 70 -8.64 -0.15 1.15
C THR A 70 -9.68 0.59 0.33
N ALA A 71 -9.51 0.64 -0.99
CA ALA A 71 -10.48 1.20 -1.92
C ALA A 71 -10.39 0.52 -3.29
N ILE A 72 -11.57 0.32 -3.90
CA ILE A 72 -11.70 0.02 -5.33
C ILE A 72 -12.71 1.01 -5.91
N GLU A 73 -12.30 1.76 -6.92
CA GLU A 73 -13.15 2.71 -7.63
C GLU A 73 -13.28 2.29 -9.09
N TYR A 74 -14.51 2.37 -9.61
CA TYR A 74 -14.81 2.05 -11.00
C TYR A 74 -15.20 3.34 -11.73
N GLY A 75 -14.47 3.65 -12.77
CA GLY A 75 -14.70 4.80 -13.65
C GLY A 75 -15.01 4.36 -15.07
N GLY A 76 -15.60 5.26 -15.83
CA GLY A 76 -15.85 5.03 -17.25
C GLY A 76 -16.59 6.22 -17.85
N THR A 77 -16.30 6.51 -19.11
CA THR A 77 -17.09 7.45 -19.91
C THR A 77 -17.98 6.67 -20.87
N HIS A 78 -19.07 7.29 -21.32
CA HIS A 78 -20.06 6.63 -22.19
C HIS A 78 -19.48 6.07 -23.50
N ASP A 79 -18.31 6.60 -23.93
CA ASP A 79 -17.58 6.23 -25.16
C ASP A 79 -16.12 5.82 -24.88
N GLY A 80 -15.72 5.62 -23.62
CA GLY A 80 -14.35 5.29 -23.22
C GLY A 80 -14.20 3.92 -22.57
N GLU A 81 -12.95 3.50 -22.40
CA GLU A 81 -12.63 2.25 -21.70
C GLU A 81 -12.99 2.36 -20.21
N ALA A 82 -13.54 1.29 -19.63
CA ALA A 82 -13.79 1.24 -18.20
C ALA A 82 -12.46 1.26 -17.44
N THR A 83 -12.31 2.21 -16.53
CA THR A 83 -11.11 2.38 -15.70
C THR A 83 -11.38 1.88 -14.30
N TYR A 84 -10.31 1.51 -13.60
CA TYR A 84 -10.35 1.23 -12.18
C TYR A 84 -9.23 1.94 -11.45
N GLU A 85 -9.49 2.27 -10.20
CA GLU A 85 -8.48 2.70 -9.25
C GLU A 85 -8.48 1.76 -8.04
N LEU A 86 -7.28 1.45 -7.56
CA LEU A 86 -7.04 0.53 -6.45
C LEU A 86 -6.11 1.20 -5.44
N ALA A 87 -6.48 1.15 -4.16
CA ALA A 87 -5.63 1.56 -3.06
C ALA A 87 -5.30 0.38 -2.16
N LEU A 88 -4.01 0.23 -1.83
CA LEU A 88 -3.48 -0.79 -0.94
C LEU A 88 -2.79 -0.15 0.26
N ALA A 89 -2.95 -0.74 1.45
CA ALA A 89 -2.24 -0.36 2.66
C ALA A 89 -1.53 -1.57 3.27
N SER A 90 -0.29 -1.38 3.74
CA SER A 90 0.50 -2.45 4.36
C SER A 90 -0.22 -3.01 5.59
N ALA A 91 -0.49 -4.31 5.57
CA ALA A 91 -1.15 -5.04 6.65
C ALA A 91 -0.18 -5.91 7.46
N GLY A 92 1.12 -5.86 7.14
CA GLY A 92 2.16 -6.64 7.82
C GLY A 92 3.56 -6.12 7.54
N GLN A 93 4.55 -6.91 7.95
CA GLN A 93 5.95 -6.64 7.66
C GLN A 93 6.19 -6.75 6.15
N LEU A 94 6.88 -5.75 5.59
CA LEU A 94 7.28 -5.74 4.20
C LEU A 94 8.75 -6.12 4.05
N THR A 95 9.06 -6.82 2.97
CA THR A 95 10.42 -7.10 2.51
C THR A 95 10.70 -6.32 1.24
N PHE A 96 11.97 -5.98 1.02
CA PHE A 96 12.43 -5.30 -0.19
C PHE A 96 13.64 -6.05 -0.74
N THR A 97 13.54 -6.50 -1.99
CA THR A 97 14.60 -7.17 -2.72
C THR A 97 15.07 -6.24 -3.83
N VAL A 98 16.35 -5.86 -3.80
CA VAL A 98 16.98 -5.06 -4.87
C VAL A 98 17.16 -5.91 -6.13
N LEU A 99 17.04 -5.29 -7.31
CA LEU A 99 17.31 -5.92 -8.62
C LEU A 99 18.82 -6.07 -8.89
#